data_AF-A0A8T7DP15-F1
#
_entry.id   AF-A0A8T7DP15-F1
#
_cell.length_a   1.000
_cell.length_b   1.000
_cell.length_c   1.000
_cell.angle_alpha   90.00
_cell.angle_beta   90.00
_cell.angle_gamma   90.00
#
_symmetry.space_group_name_H-M   'P 1'
#
loop_
_entity.id
_entity.type
_entity.pdbx_description
1 polymer ?
#
loop_
_entity_poly.entity_id
_entity_poly.type
_entity_poly.pdbx_seq_one_letter_code
_entity_poly.pdbx_strand_id
1 'polypeptide(L)'
;MLDHKIRQYITINVTGRVFVLCTKEGVKSTSQIRKYEKQVRDFLEEKANEGADIKSLEQLTAKRLELLRQEINGQLPEQPLEEAEKPKQTAPQKQQVAKVVEESEKNIVSKPAQSRKTISKPAVASKKPAEVASYQDKLSFHRKPVVELLKKECVDFHLLTPDRAKYWVHHLSGRFIEDVEPDIVSELSDTLLKNVRTYMRKNKKQHPWQSPMVREQLRKDIAAKKTIKGILTLTSQILWEIRQSSQEANSGLLGRIKSKLSW
;
A
#
# COMPACT_ATOMS: atom_id res chain seq x y z
N MET A 1 -11.15 20.29 -10.32
CA MET A 1 -10.01 19.40 -10.65
C MET A 1 -9.55 18.78 -9.34
N LEU A 2 -9.48 17.46 -9.23
CA LEU A 2 -9.23 16.81 -7.94
C LEU A 2 -7.79 17.06 -7.44
N ASP A 3 -7.62 17.39 -6.15
CA ASP A 3 -6.29 17.54 -5.54
C ASP A 3 -5.50 16.23 -5.68
N HIS A 4 -4.26 16.34 -6.19
CA HIS A 4 -3.31 15.25 -6.30
C HIS A 4 -3.11 14.51 -4.96
N LYS A 5 -3.11 15.21 -3.83
CA LYS A 5 -3.01 14.61 -2.49
C LYS A 5 -4.22 13.73 -2.18
N ILE A 6 -5.43 14.20 -2.46
CA ILE A 6 -6.67 13.44 -2.28
C ILE A 6 -6.67 12.21 -3.20
N ARG A 7 -6.21 12.36 -4.44
CA ARG A 7 -6.13 11.26 -5.41
C ARG A 7 -5.14 10.16 -5.00
N GLN A 8 -3.98 10.54 -4.47
CA GLN A 8 -3.02 9.60 -3.88
C GLN A 8 -3.59 8.95 -2.61
N TYR A 9 -4.25 9.72 -1.76
CA TYR A 9 -4.90 9.23 -0.54
C TYR A 9 -5.94 8.13 -0.82
N ILE A 10 -6.84 8.38 -1.78
CA ILE A 10 -7.85 7.41 -2.25
C ILE A 10 -7.15 6.16 -2.79
N THR A 11 -6.18 6.32 -3.70
CA THR A 11 -5.48 5.18 -4.33
C THR A 11 -4.84 4.25 -3.29
N ILE A 12 -4.07 4.82 -2.34
CA ILE A 12 -3.33 4.02 -1.35
C ILE A 12 -4.28 3.32 -0.37
N ASN A 13 -5.34 4.01 0.10
CA ASN A 13 -6.28 3.40 1.05
C ASN A 13 -7.20 2.37 0.41
N VAL A 14 -7.67 2.58 -0.81
CA VAL A 14 -8.64 1.68 -1.46
C VAL A 14 -7.98 0.35 -1.84
N THR A 15 -6.86 0.38 -2.56
CA THR A 15 -6.21 -0.85 -3.08
C THR A 15 -5.88 -1.83 -1.94
N GLY A 16 -5.29 -1.33 -0.85
CA GLY A 16 -4.93 -2.19 0.30
C GLY A 16 -6.14 -2.76 1.03
N ARG A 17 -7.15 -1.92 1.33
CA ARG A 17 -8.33 -2.35 2.11
C ARG A 17 -9.24 -3.29 1.32
N VAL A 18 -9.45 -3.04 0.03
CA VAL A 18 -10.24 -3.94 -0.84
C VAL A 18 -9.55 -5.29 -1.00
N PHE A 19 -8.22 -5.31 -1.20
CA PHE A 19 -7.47 -6.56 -1.30
C PHE A 19 -7.58 -7.42 -0.02
N VAL A 20 -7.42 -6.80 1.17
CA VAL A 20 -7.56 -7.49 2.45
C VAL A 20 -8.98 -8.02 2.65
N LEU A 21 -10.01 -7.22 2.34
CA LEU A 21 -11.40 -7.64 2.44
C LEU A 21 -11.70 -8.84 1.52
N CYS A 22 -11.38 -8.72 0.23
CA CYS A 22 -11.59 -9.80 -0.74
C CYS A 22 -10.88 -11.10 -0.33
N THR A 23 -9.64 -11.00 0.16
CA THR A 23 -8.88 -12.16 0.63
C THR A 23 -9.52 -12.81 1.85
N LYS A 24 -10.03 -12.00 2.80
CA LYS A 24 -10.70 -12.48 4.02
C LYS A 24 -12.01 -13.21 3.73
N GLU A 25 -12.82 -12.66 2.83
CA GLU A 25 -14.11 -13.23 2.44
C GLU A 25 -13.98 -14.25 1.27
N GLY A 26 -12.76 -14.76 1.00
CA GLY A 26 -12.51 -15.91 0.12
C GLY A 26 -12.44 -15.63 -1.39
N VAL A 27 -12.54 -14.38 -1.83
CA VAL A 27 -12.46 -13.97 -3.25
C VAL A 27 -11.02 -14.09 -3.75
N LYS A 28 -10.78 -15.10 -4.59
CA LYS A 28 -9.45 -15.40 -5.17
C LYS A 28 -9.24 -14.86 -6.60
N SER A 29 -10.31 -14.41 -7.27
CA SER A 29 -10.24 -13.90 -8.64
C SER A 29 -9.68 -12.47 -8.68
N THR A 30 -8.51 -12.29 -9.27
CA THR A 30 -7.88 -10.97 -9.45
C THR A 30 -8.76 -10.01 -10.26
N SER A 31 -9.53 -10.53 -11.22
CA SER A 31 -10.49 -9.76 -12.00
C SER A 31 -11.67 -9.25 -11.15
N GLN A 32 -12.17 -10.05 -10.21
CA GLN A 32 -13.19 -9.60 -9.24
C GLN A 32 -12.60 -8.57 -8.28
N ILE A 33 -11.40 -8.82 -7.72
CA ILE A 33 -10.71 -7.87 -6.83
C ILE A 33 -10.52 -6.51 -7.53
N ARG A 34 -10.07 -6.49 -8.80
CA ARG A 34 -9.93 -5.26 -9.58
C ARG A 34 -11.27 -4.58 -9.88
N LYS A 35 -12.35 -5.34 -10.12
CA LYS A 35 -13.72 -4.79 -10.28
C LYS A 35 -14.15 -4.06 -9.01
N TYR A 36 -14.02 -4.71 -7.86
CA TYR A 36 -14.35 -4.14 -6.55
C TYR A 36 -13.47 -2.94 -6.20
N GLU A 37 -12.17 -3.02 -6.46
CA GLU A 37 -11.22 -1.91 -6.27
C GLU A 37 -11.64 -0.68 -7.08
N LYS A 38 -11.99 -0.88 -8.35
CA LYS A 38 -12.50 0.19 -9.22
C LYS A 38 -13.82 0.76 -8.68
N GLN A 39 -14.79 -0.08 -8.33
CA GLN A 39 -16.09 0.38 -7.79
C GLN A 39 -15.97 1.19 -6.49
N VAL A 40 -15.01 0.87 -5.61
CA VAL A 40 -14.76 1.66 -4.38
C VAL A 40 -14.01 2.95 -4.72
N ARG A 41 -13.06 2.91 -5.66
CA ARG A 41 -12.29 4.09 -6.08
C ARG A 41 -13.15 5.12 -6.82
N ASP A 42 -13.92 4.70 -7.81
CA ASP A 42 -14.77 5.58 -8.63
C ASP A 42 -15.77 6.34 -7.74
N PHE A 43 -16.40 5.66 -6.78
CA PHE A 43 -17.28 6.26 -5.76
C PHE A 43 -16.58 7.30 -4.87
N LEU A 44 -15.34 7.05 -4.46
CA LEU A 44 -14.58 8.00 -3.64
C LEU A 44 -14.04 9.18 -4.45
N GLU A 45 -13.69 8.98 -5.73
CA GLU A 45 -13.35 10.08 -6.63
C GLU A 45 -14.57 10.96 -6.94
N GLU A 46 -15.77 10.38 -7.12
CA GLU A 46 -17.03 11.12 -7.22
C GLU A 46 -17.28 11.99 -5.99
N LYS A 47 -17.27 11.39 -4.79
CA LYS A 47 -17.51 12.10 -3.52
C LYS A 47 -16.42 13.15 -3.21
N ALA A 48 -15.18 12.91 -3.63
CA ALA A 48 -14.12 13.91 -3.52
C ALA A 48 -14.30 15.08 -4.50
N ASN A 49 -14.89 14.86 -5.68
CA ASN A 49 -15.27 15.96 -6.60
C ASN A 49 -16.49 16.75 -6.07
N GLU A 50 -17.36 16.14 -5.28
CA GLU A 50 -18.44 16.82 -4.53
C GLU A 50 -17.93 17.68 -3.35
N GLY A 51 -16.63 17.65 -3.05
CA GLY A 51 -16.01 18.45 -1.99
C GLY A 51 -15.83 17.75 -0.65
N ALA A 52 -15.94 16.41 -0.60
CA ALA A 52 -15.67 15.65 0.62
C ALA A 52 -14.20 15.82 1.10
N ASP A 53 -14.03 16.13 2.39
CA ASP A 53 -12.71 16.20 3.02
C ASP A 53 -12.14 14.80 3.32
N ILE A 54 -10.87 14.73 3.74
CA ILE A 54 -10.18 13.46 4.00
C ILE A 54 -10.90 12.64 5.09
N LYS A 55 -11.45 13.29 6.13
CA LYS A 55 -12.18 12.59 7.21
C LYS A 55 -13.50 12.02 6.70
N SER A 56 -14.23 12.76 5.86
CA SER A 56 -15.43 12.27 5.20
C SER A 56 -15.12 11.10 4.28
N LEU A 57 -14.01 11.17 3.52
CA LEU A 57 -13.55 10.06 2.66
C LEU A 57 -13.17 8.81 3.47
N GLU A 58 -12.64 8.93 4.69
CA GLU A 58 -12.42 7.77 5.59
C GLU A 58 -13.73 7.08 5.98
N GLN A 59 -14.72 7.85 6.40
CA GLN A 59 -16.04 7.33 6.78
C GLN A 59 -16.75 6.69 5.57
N LEU A 60 -16.70 7.34 4.41
CA LEU A 60 -17.23 6.83 3.15
C LEU A 60 -16.50 5.55 2.71
N THR A 61 -15.18 5.47 2.89
CA THR A 61 -14.39 4.26 2.62
C THR A 61 -14.84 3.11 3.50
N ALA A 62 -14.99 3.33 4.81
CA ALA A 62 -15.47 2.30 5.73
C ALA A 62 -16.88 1.81 5.38
N LYS A 63 -17.82 2.74 5.13
CA LYS A 63 -19.20 2.42 4.72
C LYS A 63 -19.25 1.64 3.40
N ARG A 64 -18.45 2.04 2.40
CA ARG A 64 -18.39 1.38 1.10
C ARG A 64 -17.75 -0.01 1.17
N LEU A 65 -16.78 -0.22 2.06
CA LEU A 65 -16.19 -1.54 2.31
C LEU A 65 -17.16 -2.51 2.99
N GLU A 66 -18.02 -2.05 3.91
CA GLU A 66 -19.03 -2.94 4.51
C GLU A 66 -20.14 -3.31 3.50
N LEU A 67 -20.56 -2.37 2.64
CA LEU A 67 -21.46 -2.70 1.52
C LEU A 67 -20.83 -3.70 0.54
N LEU A 68 -19.54 -3.55 0.24
CA LEU A 68 -18.80 -4.50 -0.59
C LEU A 68 -18.68 -5.88 0.09
N ARG A 69 -18.51 -5.92 1.42
CA ARG A 69 -18.49 -7.16 2.21
C ARG A 69 -19.82 -7.90 2.14
N GLN A 70 -20.92 -7.15 2.23
CA GLN A 70 -22.29 -7.64 2.04
C GLN A 70 -22.51 -8.18 0.62
N GLU A 71 -22.05 -7.46 -0.41
CA GLU A 71 -22.08 -7.90 -1.82
C GLU A 71 -21.30 -9.22 -2.04
N ILE A 72 -20.10 -9.35 -1.48
CA ILE A 72 -19.27 -10.55 -1.60
C ILE A 72 -19.93 -11.76 -0.91
N ASN A 73 -20.53 -11.56 0.26
CA ASN A 73 -21.14 -12.64 1.04
C ASN A 73 -22.58 -13.00 0.61
N GLY A 74 -23.08 -12.42 -0.48
CA GLY A 74 -24.45 -12.63 -0.95
C GLY A 74 -25.52 -12.06 0.01
N GLN A 75 -25.11 -11.22 0.96
CA GLN A 75 -25.97 -10.56 1.94
C GLN A 75 -26.30 -9.13 1.51
N LEU A 76 -26.76 -8.93 0.26
CA LEU A 76 -27.42 -7.66 -0.02
C LEU A 76 -28.73 -7.61 0.76
N PRO A 77 -28.98 -6.58 1.58
CA PRO A 77 -30.37 -6.17 1.80
C PRO A 77 -30.94 -5.76 0.44
N GLU A 78 -32.10 -6.32 0.08
CA GLU A 78 -32.92 -5.78 -1.01
C GLU A 78 -33.34 -4.35 -0.61
N GLN A 79 -32.59 -3.35 -1.06
CA GLN A 79 -33.14 -2.00 -1.17
C GLN A 79 -33.91 -1.93 -2.49
N PRO A 80 -35.20 -1.57 -2.48
CA PRO A 80 -36.00 -1.52 -3.69
C PRO A 80 -35.38 -0.61 -4.75
N LEU A 81 -35.40 -1.10 -5.99
CA LEU A 81 -35.35 -0.25 -7.17
C LEU A 81 -36.67 0.54 -7.22
N GLU A 82 -36.68 1.76 -6.67
CA GLU A 82 -37.63 2.75 -7.17
C GLU A 82 -37.07 3.33 -8.47
N GLU A 83 -37.79 3.05 -9.55
CA GLU A 83 -37.50 3.57 -10.88
C GLU A 83 -37.72 5.08 -10.95
N ALA A 84 -37.21 5.68 -12.03
CA ALA A 84 -37.24 7.11 -12.21
C ALA A 84 -38.65 7.65 -12.46
N GLU A 85 -39.00 8.77 -11.81
CA GLU A 85 -39.82 9.78 -12.47
C GLU A 85 -39.47 11.23 -12.01
N LYS A 86 -39.26 12.09 -13.01
CA LYS A 86 -39.30 13.56 -12.96
C LYS A 86 -40.60 13.98 -13.68
N PRO A 87 -41.10 15.24 -13.60
CA PRO A 87 -40.70 16.36 -12.73
C PRO A 87 -41.91 17.11 -12.09
N LYS A 88 -41.64 18.10 -11.20
CA LYS A 88 -42.24 19.46 -11.34
C LYS A 88 -41.60 20.50 -10.42
N GLN A 89 -41.76 21.77 -10.82
CA GLN A 89 -41.20 22.96 -10.16
C GLN A 89 -42.20 23.53 -9.15
N THR A 90 -41.72 24.08 -8.03
CA THR A 90 -42.13 25.43 -7.57
C THR A 90 -41.14 26.02 -6.56
N ALA A 91 -40.70 27.24 -6.83
CA ALA A 91 -40.21 28.22 -5.84
C ALA A 91 -41.30 29.34 -5.76
N PRO A 92 -41.18 30.44 -4.98
CA PRO A 92 -40.08 30.87 -4.09
C PRO A 92 -40.53 31.48 -2.73
N GLN A 93 -39.56 31.82 -1.86
CA GLN A 93 -39.43 33.07 -1.05
C GLN A 93 -38.17 32.94 -0.15
N LYS A 94 -37.19 33.88 -0.14
CA LYS A 94 -37.13 35.20 0.55
C LYS A 94 -37.27 35.10 2.08
N GLN A 95 -36.49 35.79 2.94
CA GLN A 95 -35.24 36.58 2.83
C GLN A 95 -34.76 36.93 4.28
N GLN A 96 -33.64 37.69 4.44
CA GLN A 96 -33.04 38.24 5.70
C GLN A 96 -32.03 37.30 6.42
N VAL A 97 -30.75 37.61 6.73
CA VAL A 97 -29.97 38.87 7.04
C VAL A 97 -30.28 39.40 8.46
N ALA A 98 -29.37 39.69 9.41
CA ALA A 98 -27.90 39.64 9.54
C ALA A 98 -27.52 38.93 10.89
N LYS A 99 -26.30 38.87 11.47
CA LYS A 99 -25.29 39.91 11.81
C LYS A 99 -24.06 39.18 12.42
N VAL A 100 -22.85 39.25 11.83
CA VAL A 100 -21.72 40.15 12.20
C VAL A 100 -21.32 40.03 13.69
N VAL A 101 -20.33 39.17 14.01
CA VAL A 101 -18.92 39.47 14.38
C VAL A 101 -18.72 39.90 15.84
N GLU A 102 -17.89 39.14 16.58
CA GLU A 102 -16.92 39.74 17.51
C GLU A 102 -15.64 38.88 17.66
N GLU A 103 -14.53 39.51 17.28
CA GLU A 103 -13.16 39.38 17.80
C GLU A 103 -13.09 39.64 19.33
N SER A 104 -12.02 39.49 20.11
CA SER A 104 -10.65 38.95 19.95
C SER A 104 -9.96 38.78 21.32
N GLU A 105 -8.97 37.88 21.39
CA GLU A 105 -7.69 37.97 22.15
C GLU A 105 -7.54 38.26 23.68
N LYS A 106 -6.36 37.83 24.20
CA LYS A 106 -5.62 38.27 25.43
C LYS A 106 -6.18 37.80 26.80
N ASN A 107 -5.39 37.58 27.87
CA ASN A 107 -3.92 37.63 28.03
C ASN A 107 -3.40 36.77 29.21
N ILE A 108 -2.22 36.15 29.03
CA ILE A 108 -1.00 36.23 29.87
C ILE A 108 -1.06 36.12 31.43
N VAL A 109 -0.37 35.08 31.92
CA VAL A 109 0.47 34.96 33.16
C VAL A 109 -0.15 35.10 34.56
N SER A 110 0.13 34.09 35.40
CA SER A 110 0.45 34.28 36.83
C SER A 110 1.33 33.16 37.39
N LYS A 111 2.50 33.51 37.92
CA LYS A 111 3.38 32.71 38.79
C LYS A 111 4.15 33.71 39.66
N PRO A 112 4.05 33.65 41.00
CA PRO A 112 5.07 32.98 41.83
C PRO A 112 4.40 32.02 42.86
N ALA A 113 5.05 31.37 43.83
CA ALA A 113 6.42 31.49 44.33
C ALA A 113 7.08 30.10 44.62
N GLN A 114 7.51 29.88 45.88
CA GLN A 114 8.26 28.75 46.42
C GLN A 114 7.93 28.58 47.92
N SER A 115 8.04 27.36 48.48
CA SER A 115 8.80 27.14 49.73
C SER A 115 9.22 25.66 49.85
N ARG A 116 10.29 25.39 50.63
CA ARG A 116 10.95 24.07 50.80
C ARG A 116 10.67 23.46 52.18
N LYS A 117 10.70 22.11 52.26
CA LYS A 117 11.41 21.25 53.25
C LYS A 117 11.06 19.78 52.93
N THR A 118 11.97 18.90 52.47
CA THR A 118 12.97 18.10 53.22
C THR A 118 12.34 17.40 54.44
N ILE A 119 11.99 16.10 54.40
CA ILE A 119 12.78 14.88 54.75
C ILE A 119 11.78 13.68 54.61
N SER A 120 12.08 12.40 54.32
CA SER A 120 13.30 11.54 54.33
C SER A 120 13.38 10.57 53.12
N LYS A 121 14.17 9.47 53.24
CA LYS A 121 14.01 8.17 52.54
C LYS A 121 13.49 7.11 53.54
N PRO A 122 12.88 6.02 53.06
CA PRO A 122 13.53 4.71 53.24
C PRO A 122 13.87 4.04 51.89
N ALA A 123 14.54 2.89 51.95
CA ALA A 123 15.33 2.35 50.85
C ALA A 123 14.77 1.04 50.23
N VAL A 124 15.24 0.78 49.00
CA VAL A 124 15.24 -0.51 48.28
C VAL A 124 13.87 -1.16 47.99
N ALA A 125 13.40 -0.93 46.77
CA ALA A 125 12.92 -2.01 45.92
C ALA A 125 13.52 -1.81 44.52
N SER A 126 14.49 -2.65 44.15
CA SER A 126 15.30 -2.51 42.94
C SER A 126 14.52 -2.84 41.65
N LYS A 127 13.55 -2.00 41.28
CA LYS A 127 13.06 -1.97 39.90
C LYS A 127 14.23 -1.52 39.02
N LYS A 128 14.76 -2.44 38.21
CA LYS A 128 15.70 -2.11 37.13
C LYS A 128 15.14 -0.88 36.39
N PRO A 129 15.92 0.19 36.15
CA PRO A 129 15.49 1.21 35.22
C PRO A 129 15.18 0.51 33.90
N ALA A 130 14.03 0.79 33.31
CA ALA A 130 13.66 0.21 32.01
C ALA A 130 14.81 0.51 31.05
N GLU A 131 15.44 -0.54 30.54
CA GLU A 131 16.66 -0.46 29.76
C GLU A 131 16.36 0.36 28.51
N VAL A 132 16.81 1.63 28.52
CA VAL A 132 16.54 2.56 27.42
C VAL A 132 17.40 2.09 26.27
N ALA A 133 16.79 1.23 25.44
CA ALA A 133 17.42 0.58 24.29
C ALA A 133 18.35 1.57 23.58
N SER A 134 19.60 1.16 23.41
CA SER A 134 20.64 2.02 22.84
C SER A 134 20.18 2.55 21.49
N TYR A 135 20.72 3.70 21.08
CA TYR A 135 20.44 4.23 19.75
C TYR A 135 20.72 3.20 18.64
N GLN A 136 21.74 2.35 18.83
CA GLN A 136 22.01 1.21 17.94
C GLN A 136 20.95 0.10 17.99
N ASP A 137 20.33 -0.15 19.14
CA ASP A 137 19.25 -1.14 19.29
C ASP A 137 17.97 -0.68 18.60
N LYS A 138 17.66 0.63 18.71
CA LYS A 138 16.55 1.24 17.96
C LYS A 138 16.79 1.14 16.46
N LEU A 139 17.98 1.54 16.00
CA LEU A 139 18.35 1.38 14.59
C LEU A 139 18.31 -0.09 14.15
N SER A 140 18.79 -1.04 14.97
CA SER A 140 18.81 -2.47 14.58
C SER A 140 17.40 -3.05 14.51
N PHE A 141 16.49 -2.65 15.41
CA PHE A 141 15.08 -2.99 15.37
C PHE A 141 14.42 -2.55 14.05
N HIS A 142 14.62 -1.29 13.63
CA HIS A 142 14.10 -0.81 12.35
C HIS A 142 14.71 -1.52 11.13
N ARG A 143 15.99 -1.92 11.21
CA ARG A 143 16.69 -2.63 10.12
C ARG A 143 16.28 -4.10 9.95
N LYS A 144 15.79 -4.78 10.99
CA LYS A 144 15.44 -6.23 10.95
C LYS A 144 14.55 -6.64 9.76
N PRO A 145 13.42 -5.96 9.46
CA PRO A 145 12.57 -6.35 8.33
C PRO A 145 13.28 -6.27 6.98
N VAL A 146 14.08 -5.22 6.76
CA VAL A 146 14.85 -5.06 5.51
C VAL A 146 15.94 -6.14 5.39
N VAL A 147 16.61 -6.47 6.50
CA VAL A 147 17.61 -7.54 6.55
C VAL A 147 16.99 -8.92 6.22
N GLU A 148 15.76 -9.19 6.68
CA GLU A 148 15.03 -10.41 6.34
C GLU A 148 14.64 -10.47 4.86
N LEU A 149 14.08 -9.38 4.31
CA LEU A 149 13.76 -9.27 2.87
C LEU A 149 15.00 -9.50 2.00
N LEU A 150 16.14 -8.88 2.36
CA LEU A 150 17.40 -9.02 1.62
C LEU A 150 17.95 -10.43 1.65
N LYS A 151 17.97 -11.10 2.82
CA LYS A 151 18.55 -12.43 2.98
C LYS A 151 17.68 -13.55 2.42
N LYS A 152 16.36 -13.36 2.44
CA LYS A 152 15.37 -14.37 2.04
C LYS A 152 14.74 -14.01 0.70
N GLU A 153 13.75 -13.13 0.68
CA GLU A 153 12.92 -12.91 -0.51
C GLU A 153 13.72 -12.43 -1.73
N CYS A 154 14.67 -11.51 -1.56
CA CYS A 154 15.54 -11.06 -2.67
C CYS A 154 16.41 -12.19 -3.23
N VAL A 155 16.82 -13.16 -2.40
CA VAL A 155 17.60 -14.34 -2.82
C VAL A 155 16.70 -15.39 -3.46
N ASP A 156 15.55 -15.70 -2.84
CA ASP A 156 14.55 -16.65 -3.34
C ASP A 156 14.04 -16.26 -4.73
N PHE A 157 13.79 -14.96 -4.97
CA PHE A 157 13.42 -14.45 -6.29
C PHE A 157 14.59 -14.25 -7.28
N HIS A 158 15.81 -14.57 -6.86
CA HIS A 158 17.06 -14.43 -7.65
C HIS A 158 17.32 -12.97 -8.10
N LEU A 159 16.94 -12.00 -7.25
CA LEU A 159 17.27 -10.58 -7.41
C LEU A 159 18.62 -10.21 -6.78
N LEU A 160 19.07 -10.98 -5.79
CA LEU A 160 20.41 -10.90 -5.22
C LEU A 160 21.01 -12.31 -5.12
N THR A 161 22.33 -12.40 -5.22
CA THR A 161 23.04 -13.60 -4.75
C THR A 161 23.15 -13.56 -3.21
N PRO A 162 23.34 -14.70 -2.52
CA PRO A 162 23.53 -14.72 -1.07
C PRO A 162 24.65 -13.79 -0.59
N ASP A 163 25.72 -13.62 -1.38
CA ASP A 163 26.84 -12.76 -1.02
C ASP A 163 26.56 -11.26 -1.28
N ARG A 164 25.78 -10.91 -2.31
CA ARG A 164 25.26 -9.54 -2.46
C ARG A 164 24.25 -9.20 -1.35
N ALA A 165 23.44 -10.15 -0.91
CA ALA A 165 22.57 -9.97 0.25
C ALA A 165 23.38 -9.73 1.55
N LYS A 166 24.45 -10.50 1.80
CA LYS A 166 25.39 -10.24 2.92
C LYS A 166 26.02 -8.84 2.82
N TYR A 167 26.48 -8.45 1.63
CA TYR A 167 27.05 -7.12 1.36
C TYR A 167 26.07 -6.00 1.75
N TRP A 168 24.80 -6.09 1.33
CA TRP A 168 23.80 -5.08 1.65
C TRP A 168 23.43 -5.04 3.14
N VAL A 169 23.33 -6.20 3.79
CA VAL A 169 23.11 -6.27 5.24
C VAL A 169 24.27 -5.65 6.01
N HIS A 170 25.52 -5.87 5.59
CA HIS A 170 26.67 -5.16 6.14
C HIS A 170 26.57 -3.65 5.90
N HIS A 171 26.19 -3.23 4.69
CA HIS A 171 26.03 -1.82 4.32
C HIS A 171 24.86 -1.09 4.99
N LEU A 172 23.92 -1.80 5.61
CA LEU A 172 22.91 -1.23 6.52
C LEU A 172 23.45 -1.05 7.96
N SER A 173 24.69 -1.45 8.25
CA SER A 173 25.29 -1.27 9.58
C SER A 173 25.66 0.20 9.81
N GLY A 174 25.02 0.85 10.78
CA GLY A 174 25.28 2.23 11.16
C GLY A 174 24.59 3.29 10.30
N ARG A 175 23.76 2.91 9.32
CA ARG A 175 23.03 3.83 8.43
C ARG A 175 21.51 3.68 8.58
N PHE A 176 20.76 4.72 8.23
CA PHE A 176 19.31 4.66 8.10
C PHE A 176 18.92 3.85 6.86
N ILE A 177 17.66 3.39 6.80
CA ILE A 177 17.17 2.62 5.66
C ILE A 177 16.96 3.55 4.47
N GLU A 178 16.43 4.73 4.75
CA GLU A 178 16.05 5.79 3.82
C GLU A 178 17.24 6.25 2.94
N ASP A 179 18.45 6.21 3.49
CA ASP A 179 19.70 6.56 2.79
C ASP A 179 20.23 5.45 1.87
N VAL A 180 19.85 4.19 2.11
CA VAL A 180 20.45 3.00 1.49
C VAL A 180 19.45 2.24 0.60
N GLU A 181 18.16 2.34 0.89
CA GLU A 181 17.08 1.76 0.10
C GLU A 181 17.12 2.19 -1.38
N PRO A 182 17.39 3.47 -1.75
CA PRO A 182 17.48 3.85 -3.16
C PRO A 182 18.53 3.06 -3.95
N ASP A 183 19.73 2.86 -3.38
CA ASP A 183 20.82 2.11 -4.02
C ASP A 183 20.45 0.63 -4.18
N ILE A 184 19.88 0.03 -3.12
CA ILE A 184 19.38 -1.36 -3.14
C ILE A 184 18.30 -1.51 -4.22
N VAL A 185 17.33 -0.59 -4.26
CA VAL A 185 16.23 -0.60 -5.22
C VAL A 185 16.75 -0.48 -6.66
N SER A 186 17.80 0.30 -6.91
CA SER A 186 18.46 0.35 -8.22
C SER A 186 19.02 -1.02 -8.64
N GLU A 187 19.83 -1.67 -7.79
CA GLU A 187 20.40 -3.00 -8.10
C GLU A 187 19.31 -4.08 -8.30
N LEU A 188 18.26 -4.07 -7.47
CA LEU A 188 17.14 -5.00 -7.60
C LEU A 188 16.35 -4.74 -8.90
N SER A 189 16.16 -3.47 -9.29
CA SER A 189 15.48 -3.08 -10.53
C SER A 189 16.25 -3.50 -11.78
N ASP A 190 17.56 -3.25 -11.81
CA ASP A 190 18.44 -3.65 -12.91
C ASP A 190 18.51 -5.19 -13.03
N THR A 191 18.58 -5.89 -11.90
CA THR A 191 18.59 -7.35 -11.88
C THR A 191 17.25 -7.93 -12.33
N LEU A 192 16.11 -7.36 -11.90
CA LEU A 192 14.79 -7.74 -12.39
C LEU A 192 14.65 -7.51 -13.90
N LEU A 193 15.08 -6.36 -14.41
CA LEU A 193 15.10 -6.06 -15.85
C LEU A 193 15.98 -7.06 -16.62
N LYS A 194 17.15 -7.41 -16.09
CA LYS A 194 18.07 -8.41 -16.68
C LYS A 194 17.44 -9.81 -16.70
N ASN A 195 16.77 -10.22 -15.62
CA ASN A 195 16.09 -11.50 -15.49
C ASN A 195 14.91 -11.59 -16.47
N VAL A 196 14.03 -10.57 -16.50
CA VAL A 196 12.92 -10.44 -17.46
C VAL A 196 13.40 -10.48 -18.92
N ARG A 197 14.45 -9.72 -19.27
CA ARG A 197 15.07 -9.75 -20.61
C ARG A 197 15.61 -11.15 -20.96
N THR A 198 16.22 -11.83 -19.99
CA THR A 198 16.77 -13.18 -20.19
C THR A 198 15.66 -14.20 -20.40
N TYR A 199 14.59 -14.14 -19.60
CA TYR A 199 13.40 -14.97 -19.76
C TYR A 199 12.74 -14.78 -21.14
N MET A 200 12.57 -13.53 -21.61
CA MET A 200 12.02 -13.26 -22.94
C MET A 200 12.91 -13.82 -24.07
N ARG A 201 14.25 -13.74 -23.95
CA ARG A 201 15.17 -14.33 -24.93
C ARG A 201 15.10 -15.86 -24.96
N LYS A 202 14.96 -16.51 -23.81
CA LYS A 202 14.78 -17.97 -23.70
C LYS A 202 13.43 -18.41 -24.30
N ASN A 203 12.35 -17.71 -23.97
CA ASN A 203 10.97 -18.13 -24.24
C ASN A 203 10.30 -17.33 -25.38
N LYS A 204 11.01 -17.13 -26.49
CA LYS A 204 10.65 -16.17 -27.58
C LYS A 204 9.19 -16.19 -28.04
N LYS A 205 8.52 -17.36 -28.03
CA LYS A 205 7.12 -17.55 -28.47
C LYS A 205 6.11 -17.69 -27.34
N GLN A 206 6.55 -17.85 -26.09
CA GLN A 206 5.72 -18.22 -24.93
C GLN A 206 6.12 -17.41 -23.70
N HIS A 207 5.78 -16.12 -23.73
CA HIS A 207 5.89 -15.21 -22.59
C HIS A 207 4.78 -14.15 -22.65
N PRO A 208 4.28 -13.64 -21.51
CA PRO A 208 3.12 -12.74 -21.49
C PRO A 208 3.35 -11.42 -22.24
N TRP A 209 4.57 -10.87 -22.21
CA TRP A 209 4.86 -9.54 -22.77
C TRP A 209 5.22 -9.57 -24.27
N GLN A 210 4.39 -10.22 -25.12
CA GLN A 210 4.66 -10.31 -26.56
C GLN A 210 4.68 -8.93 -27.24
N SER A 211 3.71 -8.06 -26.93
CA SER A 211 3.61 -6.72 -27.53
C SER A 211 4.71 -5.76 -27.08
N PRO A 212 5.33 -4.96 -27.98
CA PRO A 212 6.27 -3.91 -27.60
C PRO A 212 5.72 -2.92 -26.57
N MET A 213 4.44 -2.57 -26.66
CA MET A 213 3.77 -1.65 -25.72
C MET A 213 3.76 -2.22 -24.31
N VAL A 214 3.48 -3.52 -24.15
CA VAL A 214 3.45 -4.21 -22.86
C VAL A 214 4.87 -4.33 -22.28
N ARG A 215 5.87 -4.59 -23.12
CA ARG A 215 7.30 -4.59 -22.70
C ARG A 215 7.74 -3.22 -22.19
N GLU A 216 7.26 -2.15 -22.81
CA GLU A 216 7.57 -0.78 -22.39
C GLU A 216 6.84 -0.40 -21.10
N GLN A 217 5.57 -0.79 -20.96
CA GLN A 217 4.84 -0.63 -19.71
C GLN A 217 5.54 -1.35 -18.55
N LEU A 218 5.98 -2.59 -18.75
CA LEU A 218 6.72 -3.35 -17.74
C LEU A 218 8.02 -2.66 -17.30
N ARG A 219 8.75 -2.02 -18.23
CA ARG A 219 9.95 -1.23 -17.87
C ARG A 219 9.59 -0.03 -17.00
N LYS A 220 8.52 0.69 -17.35
CA LYS A 220 8.01 1.82 -16.57
C LYS A 220 7.51 1.38 -15.20
N ASP A 221 6.83 0.24 -15.11
CA ASP A 221 6.33 -0.31 -13.85
C ASP A 221 7.46 -0.72 -12.90
N ILE A 222 8.59 -1.23 -13.43
CA ILE A 222 9.81 -1.51 -12.65
C ILE A 222 10.45 -0.19 -12.20
N ALA A 223 10.72 0.74 -13.13
CA ALA A 223 11.36 2.03 -12.84
C ALA A 223 10.53 2.93 -11.90
N ALA A 224 9.21 2.73 -11.82
CA ALA A 224 8.33 3.46 -10.91
C ALA A 224 8.39 2.96 -9.45
N LYS A 225 9.00 1.81 -9.16
CA LYS A 225 9.14 1.33 -7.78
C LYS A 225 10.31 2.01 -7.08
N LYS A 226 10.05 2.51 -5.87
CA LYS A 226 11.03 3.25 -5.06
C LYS A 226 11.40 2.55 -3.74
N THR A 227 10.89 1.34 -3.52
CA THR A 227 11.10 0.57 -2.28
C THR A 227 11.35 -0.91 -2.59
N ILE A 228 12.11 -1.58 -1.72
CA ILE A 228 12.48 -2.99 -1.83
C ILE A 228 11.22 -3.86 -1.91
N LYS A 229 10.26 -3.61 -1.00
CA LYS A 229 8.95 -4.27 -0.98
C LYS A 229 8.15 -4.03 -2.27
N GLY A 230 8.27 -2.86 -2.88
CA GLY A 230 7.66 -2.54 -4.17
C GLY A 230 8.21 -3.40 -5.32
N ILE A 231 9.53 -3.60 -5.36
CA ILE A 231 10.17 -4.49 -6.34
C ILE A 231 9.81 -5.96 -6.09
N LEU A 232 9.81 -6.43 -4.84
CA LEU A 232 9.44 -7.81 -4.49
C LEU A 232 7.99 -8.14 -4.84
N THR A 233 7.07 -7.19 -4.60
CA THR A 233 5.66 -7.31 -4.99
C THR A 233 5.51 -7.41 -6.50
N LEU A 234 6.20 -6.55 -7.26
CA LEU A 234 6.18 -6.59 -8.73
C LEU A 234 6.82 -7.87 -9.27
N THR A 235 7.90 -8.35 -8.65
CA THR A 235 8.57 -9.61 -9.02
C THR A 235 7.64 -10.81 -8.82
N SER A 236 6.88 -10.82 -7.72
CA SER A 236 5.84 -11.84 -7.46
C SER A 236 4.73 -11.82 -8.52
N GLN A 237 4.29 -10.62 -8.94
CA GLN A 237 3.30 -10.46 -10.02
C GLN A 237 3.85 -10.97 -11.37
N ILE A 238 5.08 -10.60 -11.71
CA ILE A 238 5.79 -11.04 -12.92
C ILE A 238 5.92 -12.57 -12.98
N LEU A 239 6.30 -13.22 -11.88
CA LEU A 239 6.41 -14.68 -11.80
C LEU A 239 5.05 -15.37 -11.89
N TRP A 240 4.00 -14.74 -11.35
CA TRP A 240 2.62 -15.22 -11.52
C TRP A 240 2.15 -15.10 -12.98
N GLU A 241 2.40 -13.98 -13.66
CA GLU A 241 2.08 -13.80 -15.09
C GLU A 241 2.82 -14.82 -15.98
N ILE A 242 4.12 -15.06 -15.71
CA ILE A 242 4.89 -16.12 -16.35
C ILE A 242 4.21 -17.48 -16.17
N ARG A 243 3.79 -17.80 -14.94
CA ARG A 243 3.15 -19.09 -14.63
C ARG A 243 1.79 -19.23 -15.31
N GLN A 244 0.96 -18.19 -15.34
CA GLN A 244 -0.33 -18.20 -16.04
C GLN A 244 -0.13 -18.42 -17.55
N SER A 245 0.75 -17.63 -18.19
CA SER A 245 1.06 -17.76 -19.61
C SER A 245 1.62 -19.14 -19.96
N SER A 246 2.42 -19.74 -19.07
CA SER A 246 2.90 -21.12 -19.21
C SER A 246 1.79 -22.16 -19.04
N GLN A 247 0.82 -21.96 -18.13
CA GLN A 247 -0.32 -22.86 -17.95
C GLN A 247 -1.30 -22.80 -19.13
N GLU A 248 -1.57 -21.61 -19.67
CA GLU A 248 -2.37 -21.43 -20.88
C GLU A 248 -1.74 -22.17 -22.07
N ALA A 249 -0.43 -22.00 -22.28
CA ALA A 249 0.33 -22.67 -23.34
C ALA A 249 0.45 -24.20 -23.16
N ASN A 250 0.43 -24.70 -21.91
CA ASN A 250 0.56 -26.12 -21.57
C ASN A 250 -0.78 -26.80 -21.21
N SER A 251 -1.91 -26.18 -21.54
CA SER A 251 -3.26 -26.69 -21.23
C SER A 251 -3.67 -27.93 -22.05
N GLY A 252 -2.95 -28.24 -23.14
CA GLY A 252 -3.11 -29.49 -23.89
C GLY A 252 -2.58 -30.74 -23.15
N LEU A 253 -3.04 -31.93 -23.57
CA LEU A 253 -2.80 -33.22 -22.87
C LEU A 253 -1.33 -33.54 -22.52
N LEU A 254 -0.36 -32.98 -23.25
CA LEU A 254 1.07 -33.28 -23.12
C LEU A 254 1.86 -32.29 -22.24
N GLY A 255 1.25 -31.18 -21.79
CA GLY A 255 1.98 -30.07 -21.14
C GLY A 255 2.38 -30.28 -19.67
N ARG A 256 1.91 -31.35 -19.00
CA ARG A 256 1.92 -31.44 -17.52
C ARG A 256 3.26 -31.81 -16.85
N ILE A 257 4.34 -32.10 -17.60
CA ILE A 257 5.55 -32.75 -17.05
C ILE A 257 6.73 -31.79 -16.80
N LYS A 258 6.71 -30.53 -17.26
CA LYS A 258 7.83 -29.57 -17.04
C LYS A 258 7.39 -28.18 -16.58
N SER A 259 7.56 -27.90 -15.28
CA SER A 259 7.70 -26.51 -14.78
C SER A 259 8.37 -26.43 -13.39
N LYS A 260 9.67 -26.74 -13.30
CA LYS A 260 10.53 -25.98 -12.37
C LYS A 260 10.82 -24.64 -13.05
N LEU A 261 9.94 -23.66 -12.80
CA LEU A 261 10.10 -22.28 -13.28
C LEU A 261 11.10 -21.53 -12.38
N SER A 262 12.37 -21.59 -12.75
CA SER A 262 13.36 -20.56 -12.42
C SER A 262 13.68 -19.75 -13.69
N TRP A 263 14.22 -18.54 -13.52
CA TRP A 263 14.56 -17.60 -14.60
C TRP A 263 15.45 -18.16 -15.72
#